data_AF-A0A4V5R619-F1
#
_entry.id   AF-A0A4V5R619-F1
#
_cell.length_a   1.000
_cell.length_b   1.000
_cell.length_c   1.000
_cell.angle_alpha   90.00
_cell.angle_beta   90.00
_cell.angle_gamma   90.00
#
_symmetry.space_group_name_H-M   'P 1'
#
loop_
_entity.id
_entity.type
_entity.pdbx_description
1 polymer ?
#
loop_
_entity_poly.entity_id
_entity_poly.type
_entity_poly.pdbx_seq_one_letter_code
_entity_poly.pdbx_strand_id
1 'polypeptide(L)'
;MTNEALNNLAFEIDSAADENDIPKLEKLLSDFDLLLDGESSENKAMLYFFKANCFAAIRQIERMTEDDTWNWQQSRQISELLYLRKSVAEIGFEDLDRGMQCKVLTNLGNGLSSIGRVTESLAYYDKILSLIDNFAMAVGNKGIGIFHYGDHLYDHGHSAVFIFQANKELRRFNSEAMLWDSGIHPQAEQAFKDYHEHTETILEEIQFDKSFDFNSFSLGESENENEYRKWCLERQLFLNPLNDVLIASVAASDVLHLPSHVYSVGEEPRFPKYYNALKQEFIVARHMLYEFATTDFDHYSDNDVLLENGLDGVQFGYRNELLKNSLRISYSLFDKIALFLNDYMSIGQDVGGVNFRNIWGEFDKKKKCLKIRPCFLESENWMLRGLYFLSKDLYAPTFNDVAEPDAQELHYIRKMAEHRYLGIQEYAASVEDSEYLKYITVDDLERKALKMLRLAREALIYLSLAVHVEDLKREKERGGGLVVPMQSTKL
;
A
#
# COMPACT_ATOMS: atom_id res chain seq x y z
N MET A 1 31.88 -6.29 5.58
CA MET A 1 32.16 -7.19 4.45
C MET A 1 32.83 -6.40 3.32
N THR A 2 33.71 -7.05 2.57
CA THR A 2 34.29 -6.50 1.33
C THR A 2 33.34 -6.74 0.15
N ASN A 3 33.48 -5.99 -0.94
CA ASN A 3 32.69 -6.21 -2.16
C ASN A 3 32.88 -7.63 -2.72
N GLU A 4 34.08 -8.20 -2.60
CA GLU A 4 34.34 -9.60 -2.99
C GLU A 4 33.52 -10.59 -2.16
N ALA A 5 33.41 -10.38 -0.84
CA ALA A 5 32.61 -11.24 0.02
C ALA A 5 31.12 -11.15 -0.29
N LEU A 6 30.61 -9.94 -0.59
CA LEU A 6 29.22 -9.74 -1.01
C LEU A 6 28.93 -10.40 -2.35
N ASN A 7 29.84 -10.28 -3.32
CA ASN A 7 29.70 -10.92 -4.64
C ASN A 7 29.73 -12.45 -4.53
N ASN A 8 30.59 -13.00 -3.66
CA ASN A 8 30.63 -14.45 -3.42
C ASN A 8 29.33 -14.95 -2.79
N LEU A 9 28.75 -14.19 -1.86
CA LEU A 9 27.47 -14.53 -1.25
C LEU A 9 26.32 -14.49 -2.27
N ALA A 10 26.27 -13.45 -3.12
CA ALA A 10 25.29 -13.38 -4.21
C ALA A 10 25.41 -14.58 -5.15
N PHE A 11 26.62 -14.93 -5.58
CA PHE A 11 26.88 -16.09 -6.42
C PHE A 11 26.45 -17.40 -5.74
N GLU A 12 26.67 -17.56 -4.44
CA GLU A 12 26.26 -18.75 -3.71
C GLU A 12 24.73 -18.92 -3.68
N ILE A 13 24.00 -17.81 -3.56
CA ILE A 13 22.53 -17.77 -3.61
C ILE A 13 22.03 -18.15 -5.00
N ASP A 14 22.58 -17.52 -6.05
CA ASP A 14 22.19 -17.79 -7.43
C ASP A 14 22.45 -19.26 -7.80
N SER A 15 23.62 -19.79 -7.45
CA SER A 15 23.96 -21.21 -7.64
C SER A 15 23.02 -22.15 -6.88
N ALA A 16 22.65 -21.83 -5.63
CA ALA A 16 21.69 -22.64 -4.88
C ALA A 16 20.28 -22.60 -5.47
N ALA A 17 19.87 -21.45 -6.00
CA ALA A 17 18.60 -21.29 -6.70
C ALA A 17 18.55 -22.11 -8.00
N ASP A 18 19.59 -22.02 -8.83
CA ASP A 18 19.71 -22.77 -10.09
C ASP A 18 19.72 -24.30 -9.87
N GLU A 19 20.33 -24.75 -8.77
CA GLU A 19 20.39 -26.16 -8.37
C GLU A 19 19.13 -26.64 -7.65
N ASN A 20 18.17 -25.76 -7.36
CA ASN A 20 16.98 -26.00 -6.54
C ASN A 20 17.31 -26.51 -5.11
N ASP A 21 18.43 -26.08 -4.52
CA ASP A 21 18.92 -26.55 -3.20
C ASP A 21 18.27 -25.75 -2.04
N ILE A 22 17.03 -26.11 -1.70
CA ILE A 22 16.30 -25.52 -0.57
C ILE A 22 17.09 -25.62 0.75
N PRO A 23 17.68 -26.77 1.16
CA PRO A 23 18.48 -26.85 2.38
C PRO A 23 19.62 -25.84 2.44
N LYS A 24 20.32 -25.60 1.33
CA LYS A 24 21.39 -24.58 1.27
C LYS A 24 20.83 -23.16 1.40
N LEU A 25 19.72 -22.85 0.72
CA LEU A 25 19.05 -21.54 0.86
C LEU A 25 18.57 -21.28 2.30
N GLU A 26 18.01 -22.29 2.98
CA GLU A 26 17.59 -22.19 4.38
C GLU A 26 18.77 -22.02 5.36
N LYS A 27 19.91 -22.65 5.05
CA LYS A 27 21.14 -22.44 5.81
C LYS A 27 21.61 -20.99 5.65
N LEU A 28 21.67 -20.47 4.42
CA LEU A 28 22.04 -19.07 4.15
C LEU A 28 21.11 -18.10 4.88
N LEU A 29 19.79 -18.35 4.88
CA LEU A 29 18.81 -17.56 5.64
C LEU A 29 19.12 -17.47 7.14
N SER A 30 19.58 -18.57 7.73
CA SER A 30 19.95 -18.64 9.14
C SER A 30 21.26 -17.90 9.44
N ASP A 31 22.20 -17.90 8.48
CA ASP A 31 23.51 -17.27 8.63
C ASP A 31 23.43 -15.73 8.52
N PHE A 32 22.45 -15.17 7.79
CA PHE A 32 22.30 -13.72 7.62
C PHE A 32 22.18 -12.94 8.94
N ASP A 33 21.52 -13.50 9.96
CA ASP A 33 21.34 -12.79 11.23
C ASP A 33 22.69 -12.55 11.94
N LEU A 34 23.68 -13.42 11.72
CA LEU A 34 25.05 -13.26 12.22
C LEU A 34 25.86 -12.27 11.39
N LEU A 35 25.53 -12.12 10.10
CA LEU A 35 26.23 -11.24 9.17
C LEU A 35 25.83 -9.77 9.30
N LEU A 36 24.64 -9.47 9.84
CA LEU A 36 24.15 -8.10 9.96
C LEU A 36 24.83 -7.30 11.09
N ASP A 37 25.36 -7.99 12.10
CA ASP A 37 25.96 -7.36 13.26
C ASP A 37 27.31 -6.70 12.94
N GLY A 38 27.43 -5.40 13.22
CA GLY A 38 28.65 -4.63 13.02
C GLY A 38 28.95 -4.23 11.58
N GLU A 39 28.07 -4.53 10.62
CA GLU A 39 28.21 -4.12 9.22
C GLU A 39 27.85 -2.65 8.97
N SER A 40 28.38 -2.09 7.87
CA SER A 40 27.99 -0.76 7.39
C SER A 40 26.52 -0.74 6.96
N SER A 41 25.90 0.43 7.00
CA SER A 41 24.50 0.60 6.57
C SER A 41 24.29 0.20 5.11
N GLU A 42 25.25 0.53 4.23
CA GLU A 42 25.26 0.10 2.82
C GLU A 42 25.28 -1.44 2.69
N ASN A 43 26.15 -2.11 3.44
CA ASN A 43 26.24 -3.58 3.44
C ASN A 43 24.98 -4.21 4.03
N LYS A 44 24.38 -3.62 5.06
CA LYS A 44 23.10 -4.09 5.61
C LYS A 44 21.98 -4.03 4.59
N ALA A 45 21.89 -2.95 3.82
CA ALA A 45 20.91 -2.83 2.74
C ALA A 45 21.09 -3.96 1.72
N MET A 46 22.32 -4.27 1.32
CA MET A 46 22.64 -5.40 0.43
C MET A 46 22.34 -6.77 1.05
N LEU A 47 22.68 -6.99 2.31
CA LEU A 47 22.40 -8.26 3.00
C LEU A 47 20.89 -8.50 3.16
N TYR A 48 20.10 -7.47 3.45
CA TYR A 48 18.64 -7.57 3.44
C TYR A 48 18.10 -7.92 2.06
N PHE A 49 18.63 -7.32 1.00
CA PHE A 49 18.26 -7.67 -0.38
C PHE A 49 18.59 -9.14 -0.71
N PHE A 50 19.78 -9.62 -0.36
CA PHE A 50 20.16 -11.02 -0.55
C PHE A 50 19.28 -11.99 0.24
N LYS A 51 18.94 -11.64 1.49
CA LYS A 51 18.01 -12.43 2.30
C LYS A 51 16.63 -12.51 1.65
N ALA A 52 16.14 -11.43 1.05
CA ALA A 52 14.90 -11.45 0.28
C ALA A 52 15.00 -12.36 -0.96
N ASN A 53 16.12 -12.32 -1.69
CA ASN A 53 16.33 -13.20 -2.84
C ASN A 53 16.35 -14.69 -2.46
N CYS A 54 16.86 -15.06 -1.29
CA CYS A 54 16.72 -16.44 -0.79
C CYS A 54 15.26 -16.85 -0.59
N PHE A 55 14.42 -15.98 0.00
CA PHE A 55 12.99 -16.27 0.14
C PHE A 55 12.29 -16.37 -1.22
N ALA A 56 12.63 -15.50 -2.17
CA ALA A 56 12.11 -15.54 -3.53
C ALA A 56 12.49 -16.85 -4.24
N ALA A 57 13.76 -17.27 -4.16
CA ALA A 57 14.25 -18.51 -4.74
C ALA A 57 13.53 -19.74 -4.16
N ILE A 58 13.43 -19.85 -2.83
CA ILE A 58 12.70 -20.96 -2.19
C ILE A 58 11.24 -20.98 -2.66
N ARG A 59 10.58 -19.82 -2.70
CA ARG A 59 9.19 -19.70 -3.19
C ARG A 59 9.05 -20.18 -4.63
N GLN A 60 9.97 -19.79 -5.51
CA GLN A 60 9.95 -20.21 -6.91
C GLN A 60 10.12 -21.72 -7.06
N ILE A 61 11.01 -22.34 -6.28
CA ILE A 61 11.22 -23.79 -6.28
C ILE A 61 9.96 -24.52 -5.78
N GLU A 62 9.38 -24.06 -4.66
CA GLU A 62 8.15 -24.63 -4.09
C GLU A 62 6.98 -24.59 -5.12
N ARG A 63 6.88 -23.51 -5.90
CA ARG A 63 5.87 -23.32 -6.98
C ARG A 63 6.04 -24.21 -8.20
N MET A 64 7.23 -24.75 -8.47
CA MET A 64 7.40 -25.66 -9.62
C MET A 64 6.51 -26.91 -9.51
N THR A 65 6.03 -27.20 -8.30
CA THR A 65 5.26 -28.41 -8.01
C THR A 65 3.74 -28.19 -7.89
N GLU A 66 3.29 -26.96 -7.65
CA GLU A 66 1.88 -26.60 -7.44
C GLU A 66 1.56 -25.19 -7.96
N ASP A 67 0.43 -25.01 -8.64
CA ASP A 67 -0.06 -23.67 -9.01
C ASP A 67 -0.63 -22.97 -7.77
N ASP A 68 0.05 -21.92 -7.32
CA ASP A 68 -0.30 -21.14 -6.15
C ASP A 68 -0.78 -19.72 -6.51
N THR A 69 -1.14 -19.47 -7.77
CA THR A 69 -1.47 -18.14 -8.29
C THR A 69 -2.48 -17.40 -7.41
N TRP A 70 -3.51 -18.09 -6.94
CA TRP A 70 -4.56 -17.56 -6.06
C TRP A 70 -4.43 -17.96 -4.59
N ASN A 71 -3.28 -18.51 -4.18
CA ASN A 71 -3.07 -18.94 -2.81
C ASN A 71 -3.02 -17.72 -1.86
N TRP A 72 -3.82 -17.75 -0.80
CA TRP A 72 -3.88 -16.70 0.22
C TRP A 72 -2.77 -16.83 1.28
N GLN A 73 -2.15 -18.00 1.40
CA GLN A 73 -1.07 -18.25 2.36
C GLN A 73 0.29 -18.19 1.67
N GLN A 74 0.97 -17.04 1.75
CA GLN A 74 2.26 -16.82 1.08
C GLN A 74 3.32 -16.31 2.07
N SER A 75 3.66 -17.14 3.07
CA SER A 75 4.62 -16.77 4.12
C SER A 75 6.01 -16.41 3.58
N ARG A 76 6.51 -17.13 2.57
CA ARG A 76 7.79 -16.82 1.91
C ARG A 76 7.75 -15.44 1.27
N GLN A 77 6.67 -15.12 0.58
CA GLN A 77 6.52 -13.82 -0.08
C GLN A 77 6.38 -12.67 0.94
N ILE A 78 5.70 -12.89 2.05
CA ILE A 78 5.62 -11.90 3.14
C ILE A 78 7.02 -11.61 3.70
N SER A 79 7.85 -12.65 3.90
CA SER A 79 9.23 -12.49 4.33
C SER A 79 10.10 -11.79 3.28
N GLU A 80 9.95 -12.16 2.00
CA GLU A 80 10.61 -11.50 0.87
C GLU A 80 10.35 -9.99 0.89
N LEU A 81 9.07 -9.59 0.98
CA LEU A 81 8.65 -8.18 1.05
C LEU A 81 9.19 -7.47 2.30
N LEU A 82 9.16 -8.13 3.47
CA LEU A 82 9.72 -7.57 4.69
C LEU A 82 11.19 -7.20 4.51
N TYR A 83 12.00 -8.10 3.95
CA TYR A 83 13.43 -7.87 3.80
C TYR A 83 13.76 -6.89 2.66
N LEU A 84 12.97 -6.86 1.58
CA LEU A 84 13.06 -5.79 0.58
C LEU A 84 12.76 -4.41 1.19
N ARG A 85 11.71 -4.30 2.00
CA ARG A 85 11.41 -3.04 2.71
C ARG A 85 12.47 -2.68 3.75
N LYS A 86 13.06 -3.65 4.47
CA LYS A 86 14.21 -3.40 5.34
C LYS A 86 15.42 -2.88 4.57
N SER A 87 15.69 -3.45 3.38
CA SER A 87 16.75 -2.96 2.50
C SER A 87 16.52 -1.49 2.13
N VAL A 88 15.31 -1.14 1.68
CA VAL A 88 14.95 0.23 1.30
C VAL A 88 14.92 1.21 2.48
N ALA A 89 14.58 0.74 3.69
CA ALA A 89 14.50 1.57 4.89
C ALA A 89 15.87 1.82 5.54
N GLU A 90 16.88 1.03 5.21
CA GLU A 90 18.23 1.18 5.75
C GLU A 90 18.88 2.46 5.19
N ILE A 91 19.56 3.23 6.04
CA ILE A 91 20.07 4.57 5.69
C ILE A 91 21.03 4.53 4.49
N GLY A 92 21.89 3.50 4.44
CA GLY A 92 22.88 3.29 3.38
C GLY A 92 22.29 2.77 2.07
N PHE A 93 20.97 2.58 1.97
CA PHE A 93 20.31 2.26 0.70
C PHE A 93 20.54 3.36 -0.35
N GLU A 94 20.48 4.62 0.07
CA GLU A 94 20.65 5.78 -0.82
C GLU A 94 22.12 5.93 -1.29
N ASP A 95 23.07 5.28 -0.59
CA ASP A 95 24.49 5.24 -0.97
C ASP A 95 24.81 4.15 -2.00
N LEU A 96 23.92 3.18 -2.23
CA LEU A 96 24.09 2.14 -3.24
C LEU A 96 24.11 2.76 -4.64
N ASP A 97 24.76 2.08 -5.60
CA ASP A 97 24.68 2.51 -7.00
C ASP A 97 23.22 2.49 -7.49
N ARG A 98 22.87 3.45 -8.36
CA ARG A 98 21.48 3.60 -8.84
C ARG A 98 20.93 2.34 -9.50
N GLY A 99 21.78 1.54 -10.17
CA GLY A 99 21.37 0.29 -10.78
C GLY A 99 20.92 -0.71 -9.72
N MET A 100 21.67 -0.84 -8.64
CA MET A 100 21.31 -1.67 -7.49
C MET A 100 20.04 -1.16 -6.79
N GLN A 101 19.92 0.15 -6.55
CA GLN A 101 18.69 0.72 -5.99
C GLN A 101 17.47 0.34 -6.84
N CYS A 102 17.57 0.48 -8.18
CA CYS A 102 16.51 0.11 -9.10
C CYS A 102 16.19 -1.40 -9.07
N LYS A 103 17.19 -2.28 -8.90
CA LYS A 103 16.98 -3.73 -8.75
C LYS A 103 16.16 -4.06 -7.49
N VAL A 104 16.56 -3.53 -6.33
CA VAL A 104 15.83 -3.76 -5.07
C VAL A 104 14.40 -3.26 -5.17
N LEU A 105 14.21 -2.02 -5.66
CA LEU A 105 12.88 -1.42 -5.82
C LEU A 105 12.03 -2.18 -6.84
N THR A 106 12.62 -2.73 -7.91
CA THR A 106 11.90 -3.53 -8.91
C THR A 106 11.38 -4.83 -8.29
N ASN A 107 12.20 -5.53 -7.51
CA ASN A 107 11.76 -6.74 -6.79
C ASN A 107 10.63 -6.41 -5.81
N LEU A 108 10.73 -5.28 -5.10
CA LEU A 108 9.68 -4.83 -4.18
C LEU A 108 8.37 -4.50 -4.91
N GLY A 109 8.43 -3.69 -5.97
CA GLY A 109 7.28 -3.34 -6.79
C GLY A 109 6.60 -4.57 -7.41
N ASN A 110 7.37 -5.51 -7.96
CA ASN A 110 6.86 -6.75 -8.53
C ASN A 110 6.23 -7.65 -7.47
N GLY A 111 6.88 -7.76 -6.31
CA GLY A 111 6.35 -8.49 -5.17
C GLY A 111 4.98 -7.95 -4.76
N LEU A 112 4.87 -6.62 -4.57
CA LEU A 112 3.62 -5.93 -4.21
C LEU A 112 2.53 -6.08 -5.29
N SER A 113 2.88 -5.91 -6.56
CA SER A 113 1.94 -6.06 -7.68
C SER A 113 1.32 -7.47 -7.71
N SER A 114 2.15 -8.51 -7.55
CA SER A 114 1.69 -9.91 -7.58
C SER A 114 0.75 -10.32 -6.43
N ILE A 115 0.74 -9.57 -5.33
CA ILE A 115 -0.17 -9.78 -4.19
C ILE A 115 -1.37 -8.83 -4.18
N GLY A 116 -1.53 -8.00 -5.22
CA GLY A 116 -2.64 -7.05 -5.36
C GLY A 116 -2.44 -5.72 -4.64
N ARG A 117 -1.23 -5.41 -4.18
CA ARG A 117 -0.87 -4.09 -3.62
C ARG A 117 -0.50 -3.12 -4.74
N VAL A 118 -1.42 -2.91 -5.68
CA VAL A 118 -1.15 -2.19 -6.92
C VAL A 118 -0.78 -0.72 -6.69
N THR A 119 -1.47 0.00 -5.80
CA THR A 119 -1.19 1.43 -5.55
C THR A 119 0.24 1.64 -5.05
N GLU A 120 0.69 0.81 -4.10
CA GLU A 120 2.04 0.88 -3.56
C GLU A 120 3.08 0.43 -4.61
N SER A 121 2.77 -0.58 -5.42
CA SER A 121 3.65 -1.02 -6.51
C SER A 121 3.91 0.09 -7.53
N LEU A 122 2.89 0.87 -7.90
CA LEU A 122 3.02 2.00 -8.83
C LEU A 122 3.93 3.08 -8.26
N ALA A 123 3.81 3.41 -6.97
CA ALA A 123 4.68 4.36 -6.30
C ALA A 123 6.16 3.91 -6.32
N TYR A 124 6.44 2.61 -6.19
CA TYR A 124 7.79 2.09 -6.32
C TYR A 124 8.32 2.14 -7.76
N TYR A 125 7.48 1.87 -8.76
CA TYR A 125 7.87 2.07 -10.16
C TYR A 125 8.16 3.54 -10.44
N ASP A 126 7.37 4.47 -9.93
CA ASP A 126 7.66 5.91 -10.04
C ASP A 126 8.97 6.30 -9.35
N LYS A 127 9.27 5.72 -8.17
CA LYS A 127 10.58 5.93 -7.52
C LYS A 127 11.73 5.45 -8.43
N ILE A 128 11.61 4.28 -9.06
CA ILE A 128 12.62 3.77 -9.99
C ILE A 128 12.81 4.71 -11.19
N LEU A 129 11.70 5.15 -11.81
CA LEU A 129 11.74 6.03 -12.97
C LEU A 129 12.28 7.43 -12.62
N SER A 130 12.17 7.87 -11.37
CA SER A 130 12.84 9.09 -10.89
C SER A 130 14.36 8.96 -10.78
N LEU A 131 14.87 7.73 -10.58
CA LEU A 131 16.31 7.43 -10.52
C LEU A 131 16.90 7.16 -11.91
N ILE A 132 16.19 6.36 -12.71
CA ILE A 132 16.52 5.95 -14.08
C ILE A 132 15.23 5.89 -14.90
N ASP A 133 14.98 6.94 -15.68
CA ASP A 133 13.71 7.16 -16.40
C ASP A 133 13.36 6.07 -17.43
N ASN A 134 14.35 5.42 -18.04
CA ASN A 134 14.14 4.39 -19.08
C ASN A 134 14.44 2.96 -18.58
N PHE A 135 14.31 2.71 -17.27
CA PHE A 135 14.53 1.38 -16.69
C PHE A 135 13.45 0.39 -17.14
N ALA A 136 13.82 -0.56 -18.00
CA ALA A 136 12.91 -1.38 -18.79
C ALA A 136 11.83 -2.07 -17.94
N MET A 137 12.24 -2.77 -16.88
CA MET A 137 11.32 -3.52 -16.03
C MET A 137 10.32 -2.60 -15.32
N ALA A 138 10.72 -1.40 -14.90
CA ALA A 138 9.82 -0.46 -14.24
C ALA A 138 8.81 0.13 -15.23
N VAL A 139 9.25 0.56 -16.42
CA VAL A 139 8.34 1.08 -17.47
C VAL A 139 7.29 0.03 -17.84
N GLY A 140 7.73 -1.19 -18.16
CA GLY A 140 6.86 -2.26 -18.59
C GLY A 140 5.89 -2.72 -17.49
N ASN A 141 6.40 -2.98 -16.28
CA ASN A 141 5.57 -3.44 -15.18
C ASN A 141 4.61 -2.37 -14.66
N LYS A 142 5.01 -1.09 -14.68
CA LYS A 142 4.12 0.04 -14.40
C LYS A 142 2.98 0.08 -15.41
N GLY A 143 3.28 0.01 -16.71
CA GLY A 143 2.27 0.01 -17.77
C GLY A 143 1.26 -1.13 -17.63
N ILE A 144 1.74 -2.35 -17.40
CA ILE A 144 0.88 -3.53 -17.14
C ILE A 144 0.06 -3.35 -15.85
N GLY A 145 0.68 -2.87 -14.77
CA GLY A 145 0.00 -2.63 -13.49
C GLY A 145 -1.13 -1.60 -13.61
N ILE A 146 -0.90 -0.50 -14.34
CA ILE A 146 -1.92 0.51 -14.64
C ILE A 146 -3.05 -0.11 -15.46
N PHE A 147 -2.74 -0.90 -16.50
CA PHE A 147 -3.76 -1.55 -17.31
C PHE A 147 -4.69 -2.43 -16.47
N HIS A 148 -4.13 -3.35 -15.67
CA HIS A 148 -4.92 -4.25 -14.82
C HIS A 148 -5.68 -3.49 -13.74
N TYR A 149 -5.12 -2.42 -13.18
CA TYR A 149 -5.84 -1.58 -12.23
C TYR A 149 -7.05 -0.90 -12.89
N GLY A 150 -6.88 -0.37 -14.09
CA GLY A 150 -7.96 0.24 -14.88
C GLY A 150 -9.12 -0.72 -15.19
N ASP A 151 -8.82 -1.99 -15.46
CA ASP A 151 -9.81 -3.04 -15.75
C ASP A 151 -10.73 -3.34 -14.55
N HIS A 152 -10.25 -3.10 -13.33
CA HIS A 152 -11.03 -3.31 -12.11
C HIS A 152 -11.86 -2.09 -11.69
N LEU A 153 -11.76 -0.96 -12.38
CA LEU A 153 -12.54 0.24 -12.08
C LEU A 153 -13.97 0.09 -12.58
N TYR A 154 -14.93 0.46 -11.74
CA TYR A 154 -16.36 0.48 -12.12
C TYR A 154 -16.76 1.71 -12.95
N ASP A 155 -15.88 2.72 -13.05
CA ASP A 155 -16.08 3.92 -13.86
C ASP A 155 -15.32 3.78 -15.19
N HIS A 156 -16.06 3.61 -16.28
CA HIS A 156 -15.48 3.40 -17.61
C HIS A 156 -14.67 4.59 -18.13
N GLY A 157 -15.01 5.82 -17.71
CA GLY A 157 -14.22 7.00 -18.05
C GLY A 157 -12.86 6.96 -17.37
N HIS A 158 -12.83 6.59 -16.09
CA HIS A 158 -11.57 6.37 -15.37
C HIS A 158 -10.79 5.19 -15.96
N SER A 159 -11.42 4.06 -16.28
CA SER A 159 -10.77 2.93 -16.95
C SER A 159 -10.10 3.37 -18.26
N ALA A 160 -10.79 4.19 -19.07
CA ALA A 160 -10.23 4.71 -20.32
C ALA A 160 -8.97 5.58 -20.07
N VAL A 161 -8.99 6.42 -19.04
CA VAL A 161 -7.82 7.22 -18.65
C VAL A 161 -6.66 6.33 -18.19
N PHE A 162 -6.94 5.28 -17.43
CA PHE A 162 -5.92 4.30 -17.02
C PHE A 162 -5.31 3.59 -18.23
N ILE A 163 -6.13 3.10 -19.17
CA ILE A 163 -5.65 2.47 -20.41
C ILE A 163 -4.80 3.46 -21.21
N PHE A 164 -5.19 4.73 -21.27
CA PHE A 164 -4.39 5.78 -21.91
C PHE A 164 -3.04 6.03 -21.22
N GLN A 165 -2.98 6.02 -19.88
CA GLN A 165 -1.70 6.13 -19.16
C GLN A 165 -0.83 4.88 -19.36
N ALA A 166 -1.41 3.67 -19.29
CA ALA A 166 -0.69 2.43 -19.57
C ALA A 166 -0.09 2.43 -20.99
N ASN A 167 -0.88 2.84 -21.98
CA ASN A 167 -0.44 2.99 -23.35
C ASN A 167 0.76 3.93 -23.48
N LYS A 168 0.71 5.10 -22.83
CA LYS A 168 1.78 6.09 -22.85
C LYS A 168 3.10 5.53 -22.32
N GLU A 169 3.06 4.79 -21.22
CA GLU A 169 4.26 4.14 -20.65
C GLU A 169 4.77 3.03 -21.58
N LEU A 170 3.90 2.14 -22.06
CA LEU A 170 4.29 0.99 -22.87
C LEU A 170 4.75 1.36 -24.28
N ARG A 171 4.27 2.48 -24.84
CA ARG A 171 4.72 3.00 -26.14
C ARG A 171 6.22 3.28 -26.18
N ARG A 172 6.83 3.55 -25.03
CA ARG A 172 8.26 3.85 -24.90
C ARG A 172 9.15 2.73 -25.44
N PHE A 173 8.71 1.47 -25.36
CA PHE A 173 9.43 0.32 -25.95
C PHE A 173 9.54 0.36 -27.48
N ASN A 174 8.75 1.21 -28.15
CA ASN A 174 8.78 1.41 -29.59
C ASN A 174 9.49 2.71 -30.01
N SER A 175 9.77 3.63 -29.07
CA SER A 175 10.31 4.97 -29.37
C SER A 175 11.64 5.28 -28.69
N GLU A 176 12.03 4.52 -27.68
CA GLU A 176 13.18 4.81 -26.83
C GLU A 176 14.04 3.55 -26.62
N ALA A 177 15.33 3.75 -26.33
CA ALA A 177 16.23 2.68 -25.91
C ALA A 177 16.03 2.40 -24.42
N MET A 178 15.63 1.19 -24.06
CA MET A 178 15.38 0.78 -22.67
C MET A 178 16.65 0.25 -22.00
N LEU A 179 16.86 0.61 -20.73
CA LEU A 179 17.94 0.08 -19.90
C LEU A 179 17.49 -1.20 -19.20
N TRP A 180 18.20 -2.30 -19.46
CA TRP A 180 17.99 -3.59 -18.81
C TRP A 180 19.12 -3.88 -17.82
N ASP A 181 18.77 -4.37 -16.64
CA ASP A 181 19.67 -4.55 -15.50
C ASP A 181 20.47 -5.87 -15.53
N SER A 182 19.95 -6.86 -16.27
CA SER A 182 20.51 -8.21 -16.42
C SER A 182 20.57 -8.66 -17.89
N GLY A 183 20.64 -7.70 -18.81
CA GLY A 183 20.52 -7.94 -20.26
C GLY A 183 19.08 -7.93 -20.75
N ILE A 184 18.88 -7.87 -22.08
CA ILE A 184 17.54 -7.83 -22.66
C ILE A 184 16.82 -9.15 -22.34
N HIS A 185 15.59 -9.06 -21.82
CA HIS A 185 14.70 -10.19 -21.62
C HIS A 185 13.65 -10.22 -22.75
N PRO A 186 13.85 -11.00 -23.83
CA PRO A 186 13.04 -10.88 -25.04
C PRO A 186 11.56 -11.19 -24.82
N GLN A 187 11.24 -12.13 -23.91
CA GLN A 187 9.86 -12.47 -23.56
C GLN A 187 9.15 -11.33 -22.85
N ALA A 188 9.82 -10.65 -21.91
CA ALA A 188 9.27 -9.50 -21.22
C ALA A 188 9.08 -8.33 -22.18
N GLU A 189 10.09 -8.03 -23.01
CA GLU A 189 9.99 -6.98 -24.03
C GLU A 189 8.82 -7.22 -24.99
N GLN A 190 8.66 -8.46 -25.47
CA GLN A 190 7.54 -8.81 -26.34
C GLN A 190 6.21 -8.62 -25.62
N ALA A 191 6.07 -9.09 -24.37
CA ALA A 191 4.86 -8.90 -23.59
C ALA A 191 4.52 -7.40 -23.43
N PHE A 192 5.49 -6.54 -23.14
CA PHE A 192 5.25 -5.10 -23.02
C PHE A 192 4.75 -4.47 -24.35
N LYS A 193 5.29 -4.91 -25.49
CA LYS A 193 4.82 -4.48 -26.82
C LYS A 193 3.42 -5.01 -27.14
N ASP A 194 3.13 -6.26 -26.78
CA ASP A 194 1.80 -6.86 -26.96
C ASP A 194 0.74 -6.08 -26.14
N TYR A 195 1.05 -5.73 -24.89
CA TYR A 195 0.17 -4.87 -24.08
C TYR A 195 0.01 -3.47 -24.69
N HIS A 196 1.07 -2.88 -25.25
CA HIS A 196 0.94 -1.60 -25.97
C HIS A 196 -0.04 -1.72 -27.14
N GLU A 197 0.11 -2.72 -28.01
CA GLU A 197 -0.80 -2.96 -29.14
C GLU A 197 -2.26 -3.18 -28.68
N HIS A 198 -2.44 -3.92 -27.59
CA HIS A 198 -3.75 -4.15 -27.00
C HIS A 198 -4.38 -2.83 -26.49
N THR A 199 -3.62 -2.01 -25.77
CA THR A 199 -4.11 -0.71 -25.29
C THR A 199 -4.44 0.25 -26.44
N GLU A 200 -3.65 0.29 -27.53
CA GLU A 200 -3.99 1.09 -28.71
C GLU A 200 -5.33 0.63 -29.32
N THR A 201 -5.53 -0.68 -29.46
CA THR A 201 -6.78 -1.24 -30.01
C THR A 201 -7.99 -0.79 -29.19
N ILE A 202 -7.93 -0.90 -27.86
CA ILE A 202 -9.03 -0.48 -26.98
C ILE A 202 -9.29 1.03 -27.11
N LEU A 203 -8.23 1.87 -27.10
CA LEU A 203 -8.37 3.32 -27.20
C LEU A 203 -8.99 3.76 -28.53
N GLU A 204 -8.69 3.06 -29.63
CA GLU A 204 -9.32 3.26 -30.93
C GLU A 204 -10.80 2.86 -30.92
N GLU A 205 -11.13 1.70 -30.35
CA GLU A 205 -12.51 1.20 -30.25
C GLU A 205 -13.42 2.12 -29.45
N ILE A 206 -12.94 2.65 -28.31
CA ILE A 206 -13.71 3.59 -27.48
C ILE A 206 -13.64 5.03 -27.98
N GLN A 207 -12.90 5.29 -29.06
CA GLN A 207 -12.67 6.64 -29.62
C GLN A 207 -12.16 7.63 -28.56
N PHE A 208 -11.15 7.23 -27.79
CA PHE A 208 -10.64 8.05 -26.70
C PHE A 208 -10.06 9.37 -27.21
N ASP A 209 -10.49 10.49 -26.63
CA ASP A 209 -9.93 11.81 -26.94
C ASP A 209 -8.56 11.98 -26.28
N LYS A 210 -7.50 11.61 -27.02
CA LYS A 210 -6.10 11.78 -26.59
C LYS A 210 -5.71 13.27 -26.35
N SER A 211 -6.56 14.23 -26.74
CA SER A 211 -6.36 15.68 -26.53
C SER A 211 -7.04 16.25 -25.28
N PHE A 212 -7.74 15.41 -24.51
CA PHE A 212 -8.44 15.82 -23.30
C PHE A 212 -7.49 16.47 -22.28
N ASP A 213 -7.84 17.70 -21.84
CA ASP A 213 -7.07 18.41 -20.83
C ASP A 213 -7.46 17.98 -19.41
N PHE A 214 -6.63 17.14 -18.80
CA PHE A 214 -6.78 16.69 -17.41
C PHE A 214 -6.65 17.81 -16.37
N ASN A 215 -6.19 19.01 -16.76
CA ASN A 215 -6.07 20.20 -15.91
C ASN A 215 -7.23 21.22 -16.07
N SER A 216 -8.29 20.86 -16.80
CA SER A 216 -9.44 21.72 -17.05
C SER A 216 -10.44 21.85 -15.88
N PHE A 217 -10.19 21.21 -14.73
CA PHE A 217 -11.09 21.20 -13.58
C PHE A 217 -10.65 22.20 -12.50
N SER A 218 -11.62 22.80 -11.80
CA SER A 218 -11.32 23.72 -10.70
C SER A 218 -10.77 22.98 -9.48
N LEU A 219 -9.76 23.57 -8.84
CA LEU A 219 -9.19 23.13 -7.57
C LEU A 219 -9.85 23.79 -6.34
N GLY A 220 -10.94 24.52 -6.53
CA GLY A 220 -11.67 25.17 -5.45
C GLY A 220 -11.99 26.62 -5.73
N GLU A 221 -12.88 27.19 -4.91
CA GLU A 221 -13.33 28.59 -5.05
C GLU A 221 -12.44 29.58 -4.28
N SER A 222 -11.74 29.10 -3.24
CA SER A 222 -10.87 29.91 -2.38
C SER A 222 -9.41 29.51 -2.53
N GLU A 223 -8.49 30.42 -2.19
CA GLU A 223 -7.04 30.11 -2.19
C GLU A 223 -6.72 28.96 -1.23
N ASN A 224 -7.29 28.97 -0.02
CA ASN A 224 -7.10 27.91 0.96
C ASN A 224 -7.55 26.54 0.43
N GLU A 225 -8.68 26.48 -0.27
CA GLU A 225 -9.13 25.23 -0.90
C GLU A 225 -8.19 24.79 -2.03
N ASN A 226 -7.73 25.73 -2.86
CA ASN A 226 -6.77 25.45 -3.93
C ASN A 226 -5.46 24.87 -3.38
N GLU A 227 -4.90 25.47 -2.33
CA GLU A 227 -3.68 25.00 -1.65
C GLU A 227 -3.89 23.59 -1.06
N TYR A 228 -5.02 23.37 -0.37
CA TYR A 228 -5.38 22.05 0.16
C TYR A 228 -5.45 20.98 -0.93
N ARG A 229 -6.15 21.26 -2.04
CA ARG A 229 -6.30 20.29 -3.12
C ARG A 229 -4.98 20.01 -3.84
N LYS A 230 -4.12 21.00 -4.03
CA LYS A 230 -2.76 20.79 -4.57
C LYS A 230 -1.94 19.90 -3.65
N TRP A 231 -1.94 20.19 -2.34
CA TRP A 231 -1.21 19.38 -1.35
C TRP A 231 -1.69 17.93 -1.32
N CYS A 232 -3.01 17.70 -1.40
CA CYS A 232 -3.59 16.36 -1.50
C CYS A 232 -3.21 15.65 -2.81
N LEU A 233 -3.26 16.34 -3.96
CA LEU A 233 -2.89 15.78 -5.27
C LEU A 233 -1.44 15.30 -5.29
N GLU A 234 -0.51 16.15 -4.87
CA GLU A 234 0.94 15.88 -4.87
C GLU A 234 1.31 14.70 -3.95
N ARG A 235 0.54 14.50 -2.88
CA ARG A 235 0.76 13.41 -1.92
C ARG A 235 -0.07 12.16 -2.20
N GLN A 236 -0.89 12.18 -3.27
CA GLN A 236 -1.81 11.13 -3.68
C GLN A 236 -2.82 10.76 -2.58
N LEU A 237 -3.52 11.76 -2.03
CA LEU A 237 -4.41 11.61 -0.88
C LEU A 237 -5.91 11.71 -1.20
N PHE A 238 -6.30 11.87 -2.47
CA PHE A 238 -7.71 11.80 -2.87
C PHE A 238 -8.19 10.36 -3.00
N LEU A 239 -9.38 10.04 -2.50
CA LEU A 239 -10.11 8.81 -2.80
C LEU A 239 -10.65 8.86 -4.24
N ASN A 240 -9.71 8.84 -5.17
CA ASN A 240 -9.90 8.82 -6.60
C ASN A 240 -8.73 8.04 -7.22
N PRO A 241 -8.99 6.89 -7.86
CA PRO A 241 -7.97 6.11 -8.53
C PRO A 241 -7.14 6.91 -9.56
N LEU A 242 -7.71 7.94 -10.21
CA LEU A 242 -6.94 8.79 -11.12
C LEU A 242 -5.74 9.45 -10.44
N ASN A 243 -5.80 9.71 -9.13
CA ASN A 243 -4.67 10.29 -8.40
C ASN A 243 -3.49 9.31 -8.23
N ASP A 244 -3.70 8.00 -8.47
CA ASP A 244 -2.63 6.99 -8.48
C ASP A 244 -1.78 7.03 -9.77
N VAL A 245 -2.31 7.64 -10.84
CA VAL A 245 -1.64 7.69 -12.16
C VAL A 245 -1.46 9.11 -12.70
N LEU A 246 -2.07 10.11 -12.06
CA LEU A 246 -2.04 11.51 -12.46
C LEU A 246 -1.91 12.46 -11.25
N ILE A 247 -1.11 13.51 -11.44
CA ILE A 247 -1.11 14.72 -10.61
C ILE A 247 -1.74 15.83 -11.47
N ALA A 248 -3.06 15.78 -11.61
CA ALA A 248 -3.84 16.68 -12.46
C ALA A 248 -5.20 17.00 -11.82
N SER A 249 -5.78 18.16 -12.16
CA SER A 249 -7.00 18.66 -11.49
C SER A 249 -8.21 17.71 -11.58
N VAL A 250 -8.31 16.88 -12.62
CA VAL A 250 -9.36 15.85 -12.76
C VAL A 250 -9.36 14.86 -11.60
N ALA A 251 -8.21 14.63 -10.98
CA ALA A 251 -8.05 13.70 -9.86
C ALA A 251 -8.31 14.35 -8.49
N ALA A 252 -8.55 15.67 -8.44
CA ALA A 252 -8.58 16.47 -7.22
C ALA A 252 -9.93 16.41 -6.47
N SER A 253 -10.49 15.23 -6.31
CA SER A 253 -11.80 15.03 -5.68
C SER A 253 -11.95 13.63 -5.12
N ASP A 254 -12.70 13.46 -4.03
CA ASP A 254 -13.01 12.15 -3.46
C ASP A 254 -14.24 11.55 -4.15
N VAL A 255 -14.11 11.05 -5.37
CA VAL A 255 -15.24 10.51 -6.16
C VAL A 255 -15.53 9.05 -5.89
N LEU A 256 -14.57 8.30 -5.32
CA LEU A 256 -14.75 6.87 -5.05
C LEU A 256 -15.90 6.61 -4.08
N HIS A 257 -16.72 5.61 -4.39
CA HIS A 257 -17.86 5.16 -3.60
C HIS A 257 -18.07 3.65 -3.82
N LEU A 258 -18.89 3.00 -3.00
CA LEU A 258 -19.29 1.62 -3.31
C LEU A 258 -20.11 1.57 -4.60
N PRO A 259 -19.77 0.71 -5.56
CA PRO A 259 -20.55 0.55 -6.79
C PRO A 259 -21.92 -0.07 -6.50
N SER A 260 -22.68 -0.37 -7.57
CA SER A 260 -23.96 -1.07 -7.48
C SER A 260 -23.89 -2.30 -6.58
N HIS A 261 -24.85 -2.40 -5.65
CA HIS A 261 -24.85 -3.41 -4.60
C HIS A 261 -26.09 -4.29 -4.68
N VAL A 262 -25.92 -5.59 -4.41
CA VAL A 262 -27.00 -6.56 -4.45
C VAL A 262 -27.51 -6.83 -3.03
N TYR A 263 -28.81 -6.66 -2.82
CA TYR A 263 -29.51 -6.97 -1.57
C TYR A 263 -30.58 -8.03 -1.79
N SER A 264 -30.82 -8.84 -0.76
CA SER A 264 -31.98 -9.73 -0.71
C SER A 264 -33.28 -8.94 -0.55
N VAL A 265 -34.40 -9.49 -1.03
CA VAL A 265 -35.71 -8.84 -0.86
C VAL A 265 -36.04 -8.73 0.63
N GLY A 266 -36.28 -7.50 1.10
CA GLY A 266 -36.58 -7.19 2.50
C GLY A 266 -35.34 -6.92 3.37
N GLU A 267 -34.14 -7.04 2.81
CA GLU A 267 -32.90 -6.64 3.48
C GLU A 267 -32.74 -5.11 3.47
N GLU A 268 -32.30 -4.53 4.58
CA GLU A 268 -32.03 -3.09 4.66
C GLU A 268 -30.70 -2.73 3.96
N PRO A 269 -30.71 -1.79 2.99
CA PRO A 269 -29.49 -1.25 2.42
C PRO A 269 -28.64 -0.51 3.46
N ARG A 270 -27.42 -1.00 3.72
CA ARG A 270 -26.54 -0.49 4.78
C ARG A 270 -25.10 -0.23 4.37
N PHE A 271 -24.57 -0.96 3.38
CA PHE A 271 -23.16 -0.84 3.01
C PHE A 271 -22.77 0.56 2.50
N PRO A 272 -23.58 1.29 1.71
CA PRO A 272 -23.32 2.69 1.38
C PRO A 272 -23.21 3.59 2.61
N LYS A 273 -24.01 3.33 3.66
CA LYS A 273 -23.94 4.10 4.92
C LYS A 273 -22.59 3.87 5.61
N TYR A 274 -22.13 2.62 5.67
CA TYR A 274 -20.82 2.28 6.27
C TYR A 274 -19.66 2.91 5.50
N TYR A 275 -19.68 2.82 4.17
CA TYR A 275 -18.61 3.37 3.34
C TYR A 275 -18.58 4.90 3.38
N ASN A 276 -19.74 5.56 3.41
CA ASN A 276 -19.81 7.01 3.57
C ASN A 276 -19.18 7.47 4.89
N ALA A 277 -19.41 6.74 6.00
CA ALA A 277 -18.77 7.04 7.28
C ALA A 277 -17.24 6.87 7.21
N LEU A 278 -16.77 5.75 6.67
CA LEU A 278 -15.34 5.49 6.45
C LEU A 278 -14.67 6.60 5.62
N LYS A 279 -15.31 6.98 4.51
CA LYS A 279 -14.84 8.03 3.61
C LYS A 279 -14.77 9.38 4.31
N GLN A 280 -15.81 9.77 5.05
CA GLN A 280 -15.82 11.06 5.75
C GLN A 280 -14.74 11.13 6.82
N GLU A 281 -14.54 10.06 7.59
CA GLU A 281 -13.49 10.00 8.61
C GLU A 281 -12.08 10.07 8.00
N PHE A 282 -11.85 9.40 6.87
CA PHE A 282 -10.59 9.55 6.12
C PHE A 282 -10.34 11.00 5.68
N ILE A 283 -11.36 11.67 5.12
CA ILE A 283 -11.26 13.06 4.66
C ILE A 283 -10.92 13.99 5.84
N VAL A 284 -11.52 13.76 7.01
CA VAL A 284 -11.20 14.51 8.24
C VAL A 284 -9.76 14.26 8.70
N ALA A 285 -9.31 13.00 8.75
CA ALA A 285 -7.93 12.67 9.13
C ALA A 285 -6.90 13.30 8.18
N ARG A 286 -7.21 13.33 6.87
CA ARG A 286 -6.41 13.98 5.84
C ARG A 286 -6.34 15.49 6.06
N HIS A 287 -7.46 16.14 6.35
CA HIS A 287 -7.48 17.58 6.61
C HIS A 287 -6.69 17.94 7.87
N MET A 288 -6.83 17.17 8.95
CA MET A 288 -6.05 17.38 10.18
C MET A 288 -4.54 17.32 9.91
N LEU A 289 -4.08 16.40 9.05
CA LEU A 289 -2.67 16.32 8.67
C LEU A 289 -2.23 17.50 7.80
N TYR A 290 -3.07 17.93 6.85
CA TYR A 290 -2.78 19.11 6.03
C TYR A 290 -2.63 20.38 6.89
N GLU A 291 -3.57 20.60 7.80
CA GLU A 291 -3.58 21.77 8.68
C GLU A 291 -2.38 21.76 9.63
N PHE A 292 -2.00 20.58 10.15
CA PHE A 292 -0.76 20.43 10.89
C PHE A 292 0.48 20.83 10.05
N ALA A 293 0.57 20.29 8.82
CA ALA A 293 1.77 20.36 7.97
C ALA A 293 1.96 21.70 7.25
N THR A 294 0.91 22.49 7.06
CA THR A 294 0.97 23.70 6.21
C THR A 294 0.78 25.00 6.97
N THR A 295 0.25 24.93 8.17
CA THR A 295 -0.18 26.12 8.89
C THR A 295 0.56 26.22 10.21
N ASP A 296 1.35 27.29 10.36
CA ASP A 296 2.02 27.62 11.62
C ASP A 296 1.21 28.70 12.34
N PHE A 297 0.27 28.27 13.18
CA PHE A 297 -0.62 29.18 13.92
C PHE A 297 -0.79 28.76 15.37
N ASP A 298 -0.95 29.77 16.22
CA ASP A 298 -1.50 29.62 17.56
C ASP A 298 -3.03 29.50 17.45
N HIS A 299 -3.60 28.39 17.92
CA HIS A 299 -5.05 28.21 17.88
C HIS A 299 -5.68 28.82 19.13
N TYR A 300 -6.83 29.49 18.98
CA TYR A 300 -7.51 30.14 20.11
C TYR A 300 -7.99 29.16 21.20
N SER A 301 -8.06 27.85 20.92
CA SER A 301 -8.33 26.82 21.94
C SER A 301 -7.23 26.71 22.99
N ASP A 302 -6.02 27.14 22.65
CA ASP A 302 -4.84 27.02 23.50
C ASP A 302 -4.66 28.26 24.39
N ASN A 303 -5.46 29.31 24.15
CA ASN A 303 -5.47 30.52 24.98
C ASN A 303 -5.93 30.18 26.41
N ASP A 304 -5.19 30.70 27.39
CA ASP A 304 -5.46 30.55 28.82
C ASP A 304 -5.54 29.08 29.31
N VAL A 305 -4.92 28.14 28.58
CA VAL A 305 -4.76 26.75 29.02
C VAL A 305 -3.52 26.65 29.92
N LEU A 306 -3.75 26.49 31.23
CA LEU A 306 -2.67 26.29 32.20
C LEU A 306 -2.16 24.84 32.16
N LEU A 307 -0.94 24.65 31.65
CA LEU A 307 -0.23 23.37 31.65
C LEU A 307 1.04 23.49 32.49
N GLU A 308 1.32 22.46 33.29
CA GLU A 308 2.57 22.35 34.04
C GLU A 308 3.68 21.86 33.10
N ASN A 309 4.87 22.47 33.20
CA ASN A 309 6.02 22.07 32.39
C ASN A 309 6.63 20.77 32.95
N GLY A 310 6.56 19.69 32.18
CA GLY A 310 7.13 18.38 32.53
C GLY A 310 8.66 18.30 32.50
N LEU A 311 9.33 19.36 32.04
CA LEU A 311 10.79 19.43 31.81
C LEU A 311 11.31 18.34 30.86
N ASP A 312 10.42 17.84 29.99
CA ASP A 312 10.63 16.74 29.04
C ASP A 312 10.70 17.23 27.58
N GLY A 313 10.61 18.54 27.35
CA GLY A 313 10.64 19.13 26.01
C GLY A 313 9.40 18.84 25.17
N VAL A 314 8.34 18.31 25.77
CA VAL A 314 7.09 18.02 25.07
C VAL A 314 6.33 19.31 24.79
N GLN A 315 5.86 19.43 23.56
CA GLN A 315 4.97 20.51 23.15
C GLN A 315 3.51 20.02 23.21
N PHE A 316 2.66 20.80 23.86
CA PHE A 316 1.22 20.62 23.86
C PHE A 316 0.58 21.73 23.03
N GLY A 317 -0.57 21.43 22.42
CA GLY A 317 -1.33 22.41 21.66
C GLY A 317 -2.20 21.75 20.61
N TYR A 318 -3.12 22.53 20.06
CA TYR A 318 -4.09 22.12 19.06
C TYR A 318 -3.45 21.38 17.88
N ARG A 319 -2.35 21.93 17.33
CA ARG A 319 -1.63 21.36 16.19
C ARG A 319 -1.11 19.95 16.48
N ASN A 320 -0.51 19.74 17.64
CA ASN A 320 0.00 18.43 18.04
C ASN A 320 -1.12 17.41 18.23
N GLU A 321 -2.31 17.86 18.66
CA GLU A 321 -3.48 16.99 18.71
C GLU A 321 -4.08 16.71 17.34
N LEU A 322 -4.03 17.63 16.36
CA LEU A 322 -4.39 17.31 14.97
C LEU A 322 -3.55 16.14 14.42
N LEU A 323 -2.24 16.18 14.64
CA LEU A 323 -1.33 15.14 14.18
C LEU A 323 -1.64 13.78 14.84
N LYS A 324 -1.80 13.74 16.17
CA LYS A 324 -2.20 12.51 16.88
C LYS A 324 -3.54 11.98 16.40
N ASN A 325 -4.53 12.84 16.20
CA ASN A 325 -5.86 12.44 15.77
C ASN A 325 -5.87 11.95 14.31
N SER A 326 -5.07 12.55 13.43
CA SER A 326 -4.89 12.04 12.06
C SER A 326 -4.37 10.59 12.06
N LEU A 327 -3.35 10.28 12.87
CA LEU A 327 -2.85 8.92 13.04
C LEU A 327 -3.93 7.97 13.60
N ARG A 328 -4.60 8.37 14.68
CA ARG A 328 -5.61 7.56 15.38
C ARG A 328 -6.81 7.23 14.50
N ILE A 329 -7.35 8.24 13.82
CA ILE A 329 -8.49 8.05 12.90
C ILE A 329 -8.07 7.12 11.76
N SER A 330 -6.92 7.35 11.14
CA SER A 330 -6.39 6.48 10.07
C SER A 330 -6.30 5.02 10.52
N TYR A 331 -5.84 4.77 11.74
CA TYR A 331 -5.81 3.42 12.33
C TYR A 331 -7.21 2.82 12.58
N SER A 332 -8.14 3.63 13.08
CA SER A 332 -9.50 3.17 13.38
C SER A 332 -10.28 2.72 12.13
N LEU A 333 -9.91 3.25 10.95
CA LEU A 333 -10.53 2.86 9.68
C LEU A 333 -10.32 1.38 9.38
N PHE A 334 -9.18 0.77 9.73
CA PHE A 334 -8.93 -0.66 9.46
C PHE A 334 -9.91 -1.57 10.22
N ASP A 335 -10.19 -1.28 11.48
CA ASP A 335 -11.14 -2.08 12.26
C ASP A 335 -12.58 -1.87 11.77
N LYS A 336 -12.91 -0.66 11.30
CA LYS A 336 -14.21 -0.41 10.65
C LYS A 336 -14.34 -1.11 9.30
N ILE A 337 -13.27 -1.21 8.51
CA ILE A 337 -13.22 -2.04 7.30
C ILE A 337 -13.39 -3.52 7.67
N ALA A 338 -12.80 -3.99 8.76
CA ALA A 338 -12.97 -5.36 9.24
C ALA A 338 -14.43 -5.65 9.62
N LEU A 339 -15.09 -4.72 10.31
CA LEU A 339 -16.52 -4.80 10.63
C LEU A 339 -17.40 -4.76 9.38
N PHE A 340 -17.05 -3.92 8.41
CA PHE A 340 -17.70 -3.91 7.10
C PHE A 340 -17.64 -5.30 6.45
N LEU A 341 -16.46 -5.91 6.39
CA LEU A 341 -16.26 -7.24 5.80
C LEU A 341 -16.98 -8.33 6.61
N ASN A 342 -17.03 -8.22 7.94
CA ASN A 342 -17.73 -9.17 8.79
C ASN A 342 -19.22 -9.26 8.43
N ASP A 343 -19.85 -8.12 8.19
CA ASP A 343 -21.24 -8.03 7.72
C ASP A 343 -21.37 -8.42 6.24
N TYR A 344 -20.56 -7.83 5.35
CA TYR A 344 -20.65 -8.02 3.90
C TYR A 344 -20.43 -9.46 3.43
N MET A 345 -19.50 -10.16 4.08
CA MET A 345 -19.18 -11.57 3.78
C MET A 345 -19.97 -12.54 4.66
N SER A 346 -20.86 -12.04 5.54
CA SER A 346 -21.62 -12.86 6.50
C SER A 346 -20.73 -13.78 7.34
N ILE A 347 -19.59 -13.28 7.79
CA ILE A 347 -18.57 -14.07 8.53
C ILE A 347 -19.09 -14.48 9.92
N GLY A 348 -19.90 -13.64 10.56
CA GLY A 348 -20.55 -13.96 11.83
C GLY A 348 -19.62 -13.95 13.04
N GLN A 349 -18.49 -13.23 12.98
CA GLN A 349 -17.62 -13.03 14.14
C GLN A 349 -18.25 -12.03 15.13
N ASP A 350 -18.03 -12.24 16.43
CA ASP A 350 -18.48 -11.32 17.47
C ASP A 350 -17.90 -9.92 17.27
N VAL A 351 -18.79 -8.91 17.21
CA VAL A 351 -18.46 -7.52 16.87
C VAL A 351 -17.35 -6.96 17.76
N GLY A 352 -17.35 -7.27 19.06
CA GLY A 352 -16.35 -6.76 20.00
C GLY A 352 -14.95 -7.35 19.80
N GLY A 353 -14.85 -8.46 19.08
CA GLY A 353 -13.59 -9.14 18.79
C GLY A 353 -13.07 -8.95 17.38
N VAL A 354 -13.76 -8.25 16.48
CA VAL A 354 -13.33 -8.05 15.08
C VAL A 354 -12.22 -7.01 15.01
N ASN A 355 -11.13 -7.34 14.31
CA ASN A 355 -10.10 -6.40 13.91
C ASN A 355 -9.55 -6.76 12.53
N PHE A 356 -8.80 -5.85 11.95
CA PHE A 356 -8.31 -6.01 10.57
C PHE A 356 -7.36 -7.18 10.37
N ARG A 357 -6.70 -7.67 11.41
CA ARG A 357 -5.79 -8.84 11.32
C ARG A 357 -6.52 -10.17 11.42
N ASN A 358 -7.61 -10.23 12.19
CA ASN A 358 -8.31 -11.48 12.48
C ASN A 358 -9.55 -11.74 11.62
N ILE A 359 -10.04 -10.75 10.86
CA ILE A 359 -11.21 -10.94 10.00
C ILE A 359 -11.00 -12.04 8.95
N TRP A 360 -9.76 -12.20 8.48
CA TRP A 360 -9.36 -13.13 7.43
C TRP A 360 -9.33 -14.60 7.83
N GLY A 361 -9.23 -14.90 9.14
CA GLY A 361 -8.96 -16.26 9.58
C GLY A 361 -8.77 -16.42 11.08
N GLU A 362 -8.64 -17.66 11.50
CA GLU A 362 -8.34 -18.01 12.89
C GLU A 362 -6.88 -18.47 13.02
N PHE A 363 -6.18 -17.93 14.01
CA PHE A 363 -4.78 -18.28 14.21
C PHE A 363 -4.64 -19.67 14.82
N ASP A 364 -4.02 -20.59 14.08
CA ASP A 364 -3.68 -21.92 14.57
C ASP A 364 -2.39 -21.83 15.41
N LYS A 365 -2.54 -21.87 16.74
CA LYS A 365 -1.41 -21.80 17.68
C LYS A 365 -0.41 -22.94 17.52
N LYS A 366 -0.83 -24.12 17.04
CA LYS A 366 0.05 -25.28 16.88
C LYS A 366 0.92 -25.11 15.64
N LYS A 367 0.31 -24.71 14.53
CA LYS A 367 1.00 -24.48 13.26
C LYS A 367 1.66 -23.11 13.15
N LYS A 368 1.36 -22.21 14.10
CA LYS A 368 1.78 -20.80 14.11
C LYS A 368 1.43 -20.08 12.80
N CYS A 369 0.27 -20.39 12.24
CA CYS A 369 -0.18 -19.81 10.97
C CYS A 369 -1.65 -19.42 11.04
N LEU A 370 -2.04 -18.47 10.18
CA LEU A 370 -3.43 -18.06 10.04
C LEU A 370 -4.18 -19.05 9.16
N LYS A 371 -5.17 -19.75 9.71
CA LYS A 371 -6.11 -20.55 8.93
C LYS A 371 -7.15 -19.61 8.31
N ILE A 372 -7.01 -19.36 7.01
CA ILE A 372 -7.89 -18.47 6.24
C ILE A 372 -9.32 -19.02 6.23
N ARG A 373 -10.31 -18.13 6.34
CA ARG A 373 -11.73 -18.52 6.31
C ARG A 373 -12.11 -19.04 4.92
N PRO A 374 -12.99 -20.06 4.80
CA PRO A 374 -13.38 -20.64 3.52
C PRO A 374 -13.87 -19.61 2.48
N CYS A 375 -14.65 -18.61 2.90
CA CYS A 375 -15.17 -17.56 2.01
C CYS A 375 -14.08 -16.74 1.28
N PHE A 376 -12.84 -16.74 1.78
CA PHE A 376 -11.72 -16.09 1.10
C PHE A 376 -10.93 -17.07 0.22
N LEU A 377 -10.75 -18.32 0.65
CA LEU A 377 -9.95 -19.31 -0.08
C LEU A 377 -10.44 -19.57 -1.51
N GLU A 378 -11.74 -19.50 -1.73
CA GLU A 378 -12.38 -19.71 -3.04
C GLU A 378 -12.52 -18.41 -3.84
N SER A 379 -12.12 -17.26 -3.29
CA SER A 379 -12.30 -15.97 -3.94
C SER A 379 -11.12 -15.61 -4.83
N GLU A 380 -11.35 -15.67 -6.15
CA GLU A 380 -10.50 -15.02 -7.15
C GLU A 380 -10.89 -13.53 -7.23
N ASN A 381 -10.45 -12.74 -6.26
CA ASN A 381 -10.67 -11.31 -6.19
C ASN A 381 -9.36 -10.59 -5.86
N TRP A 382 -8.74 -10.02 -6.89
CA TRP A 382 -7.42 -9.40 -6.79
C TRP A 382 -7.39 -8.24 -5.79
N MET A 383 -8.45 -7.43 -5.75
CA MET A 383 -8.57 -6.29 -4.83
C MET A 383 -8.78 -6.71 -3.39
N LEU A 384 -9.58 -7.77 -3.15
CA LEU A 384 -9.76 -8.35 -1.82
C LEU A 384 -8.45 -8.98 -1.31
N ARG A 385 -7.69 -9.61 -2.21
CA ARG A 385 -6.36 -10.13 -1.91
C ARG A 385 -5.39 -9.00 -1.55
N GLY A 386 -5.39 -7.91 -2.31
CA GLY A 386 -4.64 -6.69 -1.98
C GLY A 386 -4.96 -6.18 -0.57
N LEU A 387 -6.24 -6.13 -0.20
CA LEU A 387 -6.69 -5.74 1.13
C LEU A 387 -6.22 -6.73 2.23
N TYR A 388 -6.23 -8.03 1.95
CA TYR A 388 -5.69 -9.04 2.85
C TYR A 388 -4.19 -8.89 3.07
N PHE A 389 -3.40 -8.70 2.02
CA PHE A 389 -1.96 -8.49 2.18
C PHE A 389 -1.65 -7.13 2.80
N LEU A 390 -2.47 -6.10 2.60
CA LEU A 390 -2.37 -4.84 3.35
C LEU A 390 -2.50 -5.09 4.86
N SER A 391 -3.36 -6.04 5.28
CA SER A 391 -3.42 -6.41 6.69
C SER A 391 -2.08 -6.93 7.23
N LYS A 392 -1.19 -7.48 6.40
CA LYS A 392 0.16 -7.95 6.78
C LYS A 392 1.13 -6.81 7.05
N ASP A 393 0.76 -5.58 6.75
CA ASP A 393 1.53 -4.39 7.12
C ASP A 393 1.18 -3.89 8.53
N LEU A 394 0.15 -4.46 9.15
CA LEU A 394 -0.24 -4.13 10.52
C LEU A 394 0.22 -5.21 11.49
N TYR A 395 0.74 -4.78 12.64
CA TYR A 395 1.10 -5.69 13.72
C TYR A 395 -0.09 -6.01 14.61
N ALA A 396 -0.18 -7.27 15.05
CA ALA A 396 -1.00 -7.69 16.17
C ALA A 396 -0.29 -8.81 16.95
N PRO A 397 -0.34 -8.84 18.29
CA PRO A 397 0.47 -9.76 19.11
C PRO A 397 0.31 -11.26 18.83
N THR A 398 -0.80 -11.67 18.22
CA THR A 398 -1.07 -13.07 17.88
C THR A 398 -0.50 -13.50 16.52
N PHE A 399 -0.06 -12.54 15.70
CA PHE A 399 0.32 -12.76 14.31
C PHE A 399 1.79 -12.38 14.09
N ASN A 400 2.57 -13.32 13.55
CA ASN A 400 4.01 -13.16 13.35
C ASN A 400 4.39 -12.87 11.90
N ASP A 401 3.43 -12.91 10.97
CA ASP A 401 3.61 -12.67 9.55
C ASP A 401 3.33 -11.19 9.22
N VAL A 402 4.38 -10.38 9.34
CA VAL A 402 4.33 -8.94 9.13
C VAL A 402 5.32 -8.54 8.05
N ALA A 403 4.84 -7.84 7.02
CA ALA A 403 5.62 -7.40 5.87
C ALA A 403 6.21 -5.99 6.03
N GLU A 404 5.78 -5.24 7.05
CA GLU A 404 6.19 -3.85 7.27
C GLU A 404 7.17 -3.76 8.46
N PRO A 405 8.42 -3.30 8.25
CA PRO A 405 9.44 -3.20 9.31
C PRO A 405 8.98 -2.45 10.56
N ASP A 406 8.29 -1.32 10.39
CA ASP A 406 7.91 -0.42 11.49
C ASP A 406 6.56 -0.76 12.12
N ALA A 407 5.89 -1.83 11.68
CA ALA A 407 4.50 -2.12 12.06
C ALA A 407 4.30 -2.29 13.58
N GLN A 408 5.29 -2.87 14.28
CA GLN A 408 5.25 -3.02 15.74
C GLN A 408 5.34 -1.66 16.44
N GLU A 409 6.25 -0.79 15.98
CA GLU A 409 6.42 0.54 16.53
C GLU A 409 5.17 1.39 16.26
N LEU A 410 4.63 1.36 15.04
CA LEU A 410 3.40 2.06 14.68
C LEU A 410 2.21 1.60 15.55
N HIS A 411 2.07 0.28 15.77
CA HIS A 411 1.07 -0.26 16.68
C HIS A 411 1.26 0.25 18.11
N TYR A 412 2.50 0.31 18.59
CA TYR A 412 2.81 0.83 19.92
C TYR A 412 2.50 2.33 20.03
N ILE A 413 2.94 3.15 19.08
CA ILE A 413 2.65 4.60 19.03
C ILE A 413 1.15 4.84 19.02
N ARG A 414 0.38 4.11 18.22
CA ARG A 414 -1.10 4.19 18.21
C ARG A 414 -1.68 3.87 19.58
N LYS A 415 -1.23 2.80 20.24
CA LYS A 415 -1.67 2.46 21.60
C LYS A 415 -1.35 3.58 22.60
N MET A 416 -0.17 4.19 22.48
CA MET A 416 0.23 5.31 23.33
C MET A 416 -0.65 6.54 23.06
N ALA A 417 -0.92 6.88 21.81
CA ALA A 417 -1.79 8.00 21.43
C ALA A 417 -3.26 7.83 21.85
N GLU A 418 -3.76 6.59 21.94
CA GLU A 418 -5.16 6.32 22.28
C GLU A 418 -5.42 6.09 23.77
N HIS A 419 -4.49 5.46 24.47
CA HIS A 419 -4.75 4.90 25.80
C HIS A 419 -3.73 5.30 26.87
N ARG A 420 -2.63 5.98 26.49
CA ARG A 420 -1.54 6.34 27.41
C ARG A 420 -0.98 7.72 27.04
N TYR A 421 0.26 8.02 27.44
CA TYR A 421 0.92 9.29 27.14
C TYR A 421 1.84 9.16 25.92
N LEU A 422 1.56 9.94 24.89
CA LEU A 422 2.46 10.16 23.76
C LEU A 422 2.89 11.64 23.76
N GLY A 423 4.12 11.89 24.16
CA GLY A 423 4.76 13.20 24.13
C GLY A 423 5.38 13.48 22.76
N ILE A 424 5.08 14.64 22.18
CA ILE A 424 5.66 15.10 20.91
C ILE A 424 6.75 16.12 21.21
N GLN A 425 7.95 15.88 20.70
CA GLN A 425 9.11 16.72 20.91
C GLN A 425 9.62 17.29 19.57
N GLU A 426 10.20 18.48 19.60
CA GLU A 426 10.89 19.04 18.42
C GLU A 426 12.16 18.24 18.11
N TYR A 427 12.94 17.97 19.16
CA TYR A 427 14.17 17.20 19.11
C TYR A 427 14.10 16.09 20.15
N ALA A 428 14.71 14.94 19.86
CA ALA A 428 14.78 13.84 20.82
C ALA A 428 15.46 14.31 22.12
N ALA A 429 14.67 14.45 23.18
CA ALA A 429 15.20 14.75 24.50
C ALA A 429 15.74 13.44 25.13
N SER A 430 16.64 13.56 26.11
CA SER A 430 17.24 12.41 26.81
C SER A 430 16.29 11.72 27.80
N VAL A 431 14.98 11.77 27.55
CA VAL A 431 13.97 11.16 28.43
C VAL A 431 13.72 9.74 27.95
N GLU A 432 13.86 8.77 28.85
CA GLU A 432 13.63 7.37 28.53
C GLU A 432 12.14 7.05 28.42
N ASP A 433 11.80 6.22 27.45
CA ASP A 433 10.48 5.61 27.34
C ASP A 433 10.19 4.73 28.57
N SER A 434 8.92 4.64 28.95
CA SER A 434 8.43 3.72 29.97
C SER A 434 7.17 3.01 29.48
N GLU A 435 6.59 2.15 30.32
CA GLU A 435 5.28 1.56 30.00
C GLU A 435 4.19 2.62 29.79
N TYR A 436 4.27 3.74 30.51
CA TYR A 436 3.22 4.77 30.52
C TYR A 436 3.53 5.98 29.65
N LEU A 437 4.82 6.23 29.37
CA LEU A 437 5.31 7.41 28.66
C LEU A 437 6.07 6.96 27.42
N LYS A 438 5.69 7.49 26.26
CA LYS A 438 6.44 7.36 25.00
C LYS A 438 6.68 8.74 24.44
N TYR A 439 7.91 8.98 23.99
CA TYR A 439 8.29 10.20 23.29
C TYR A 439 8.60 9.91 21.83
N ILE A 440 8.24 10.85 20.97
CA ILE A 440 8.49 10.81 19.53
C ILE A 440 8.75 12.22 19.01
N THR A 441 9.62 12.35 18.02
CA THR A 441 9.81 13.64 17.37
C THR A 441 8.63 14.00 16.50
N VAL A 442 8.39 15.28 16.32
CA VAL A 442 7.33 15.79 15.45
C VAL A 442 7.44 15.25 14.02
N ASP A 443 8.64 15.29 13.44
CA ASP A 443 8.92 14.78 12.09
C ASP A 443 8.63 13.27 11.98
N ASP A 444 8.99 12.51 13.00
CA ASP A 444 8.80 11.06 12.94
C ASP A 444 7.32 10.69 13.07
N LEU A 445 6.59 11.39 13.95
CA LEU A 445 5.14 11.21 14.05
C LEU A 445 4.42 11.67 12.78
N GLU A 446 4.84 12.77 12.15
CA GLU A 446 4.28 13.24 10.88
C GLU A 446 4.46 12.21 9.76
N ARG A 447 5.68 11.69 9.57
CA ARG A 447 5.96 10.64 8.57
C ARG A 447 5.11 9.39 8.82
N LYS A 448 4.99 8.97 10.08
CA LYS A 448 4.18 7.81 10.47
C LYS A 448 2.69 8.06 10.28
N ALA A 449 2.18 9.27 10.57
CA ALA A 449 0.79 9.64 10.32
C ALA A 449 0.48 9.67 8.81
N LEU A 450 1.36 10.25 7.99
CA LEU A 450 1.21 10.25 6.53
C LEU A 450 1.22 8.82 5.95
N LYS A 451 2.11 7.96 6.44
CA LYS A 451 2.15 6.54 6.05
C LYS A 451 0.85 5.82 6.37
N MET A 452 0.33 5.99 7.58
CA MET A 452 -0.93 5.36 7.99
C MET A 452 -2.13 5.92 7.22
N LEU A 453 -2.14 7.21 6.92
CA LEU A 453 -3.17 7.84 6.10
C LEU A 453 -3.16 7.26 4.67
N ARG A 454 -1.98 7.07 4.08
CA ARG A 454 -1.84 6.42 2.77
C ARG A 454 -2.34 4.97 2.81
N LEU A 455 -1.93 4.18 3.80
CA LEU A 455 -2.42 2.80 3.96
C LEU A 455 -3.96 2.74 4.13
N ALA A 456 -4.54 3.68 4.88
CA ALA A 456 -5.99 3.78 5.03
C ALA A 456 -6.68 4.11 3.70
N ARG A 457 -6.11 5.04 2.91
CA ARG A 457 -6.59 5.36 1.56
C ARG A 457 -6.61 4.14 0.66
N GLU A 458 -5.50 3.40 0.61
CA GLU A 458 -5.38 2.17 -0.17
C GLU A 458 -6.43 1.14 0.25
N ALA A 459 -6.60 0.94 1.55
CA ALA A 459 -7.59 0.00 2.07
C ALA A 459 -9.03 0.37 1.66
N LEU A 460 -9.37 1.67 1.61
CA LEU A 460 -10.69 2.14 1.15
C LEU A 460 -10.89 1.96 -0.36
N ILE A 461 -9.84 2.14 -1.16
CA ILE A 461 -9.83 1.84 -2.60
C ILE A 461 -10.06 0.33 -2.80
N TYR A 462 -9.22 -0.50 -2.17
CA TYR A 462 -9.31 -1.95 -2.30
C TYR A 462 -10.64 -2.49 -1.80
N LEU A 463 -11.19 -1.98 -0.70
CA LEU A 463 -12.51 -2.37 -0.23
C LEU A 463 -13.59 -2.10 -1.28
N SER A 464 -13.58 -0.89 -1.86
CA SER A 464 -14.57 -0.49 -2.85
C SER A 464 -14.54 -1.37 -4.09
N LEU A 465 -13.35 -1.64 -4.62
CA LEU A 465 -13.17 -2.44 -5.83
C LEU A 465 -13.33 -3.94 -5.55
N ALA A 466 -13.00 -4.41 -4.35
CA ALA A 466 -13.29 -5.77 -3.93
C ALA A 466 -14.80 -6.03 -3.90
N VAL A 467 -15.58 -5.12 -3.31
CA VAL A 467 -17.05 -5.18 -3.31
C VAL A 467 -17.59 -5.16 -4.74
N HIS A 468 -17.01 -4.34 -5.63
CA HIS A 468 -17.39 -4.34 -7.05
C HIS A 468 -17.34 -5.74 -7.66
N VAL A 469 -16.19 -6.40 -7.52
CA VAL A 469 -15.94 -7.72 -8.10
C VAL A 469 -16.88 -8.77 -7.52
N GLU A 470 -17.10 -8.75 -6.21
CA GLU A 470 -18.02 -9.69 -5.55
C GLU A 470 -19.48 -9.46 -5.95
N ASP A 471 -19.92 -8.21 -6.06
CA ASP A 471 -21.30 -7.91 -6.47
C ASP A 471 -21.55 -8.25 -7.94
N LEU A 472 -20.56 -8.11 -8.83
CA LEU A 472 -20.66 -8.60 -10.20
C LEU A 472 -20.84 -10.13 -10.25
N LYS A 473 -20.18 -10.88 -9.36
CA LYS A 473 -20.38 -12.34 -9.24
C LYS A 473 -21.80 -12.66 -8.76
N ARG A 474 -22.25 -11.99 -7.70
CA ARG A 474 -23.61 -12.15 -7.14
C ARG A 474 -24.71 -11.78 -8.13
N GLU A 475 -24.50 -10.73 -8.93
CA GLU A 475 -25.45 -10.31 -9.98
C GLU A 475 -25.58 -11.38 -11.07
N LYS A 476 -24.45 -11.93 -11.54
CA LYS A 476 -24.44 -13.03 -12.52
C LYS A 476 -25.18 -14.28 -12.00
N GLU A 477 -25.02 -14.60 -10.72
CA GLU A 477 -25.70 -15.73 -10.08
C GLU A 477 -27.21 -15.50 -9.87
N ARG A 478 -27.61 -14.26 -9.55
CA ARG A 478 -29.03 -13.93 -9.31
C ARG A 478 -29.87 -13.98 -10.58
N GLY A 479 -29.30 -13.58 -11.72
CA GLY A 479 -30.07 -13.32 -12.94
C GLY A 479 -30.97 -12.08 -12.82
N GLY A 480 -32.18 -12.11 -13.38
CA GLY A 480 -33.08 -10.95 -13.42
C GLY A 480 -33.59 -10.50 -12.05
N GLY A 481 -33.72 -9.19 -11.82
CA GLY A 481 -34.40 -8.64 -10.65
C GLY A 481 -34.55 -7.12 -10.70
N LEU A 482 -35.11 -6.53 -9.63
CA LEU A 482 -35.31 -5.09 -9.54
C LEU A 482 -33.96 -4.37 -9.41
N VAL A 483 -33.76 -3.32 -10.22
CA VAL A 483 -32.65 -2.37 -10.08
C VAL A 483 -33.23 -1.07 -9.58
N VAL A 484 -32.72 -0.58 -8.45
CA VAL A 484 -33.17 0.68 -7.83
C VAL A 484 -32.02 1.67 -7.92
N PRO A 485 -32.18 2.80 -8.63
CA PRO A 485 -31.14 3.82 -8.64
C PRO A 485 -31.05 4.47 -7.26
N MET A 486 -29.83 4.53 -6.71
CA MET A 486 -29.54 5.36 -5.55
C MET A 486 -29.02 6.71 -6.02
N GLN A 487 -29.57 7.80 -5.50
CA GLN A 487 -29.06 9.13 -5.77
C GLN A 487 -27.81 9.39 -4.91
N SER A 488 -26.71 9.78 -5.56
CA SER A 488 -25.55 10.36 -4.88
C SER A 488 -25.84 11.82 -4.55
N THR A 489 -25.38 12.28 -3.38
CA THR A 489 -25.45 13.69 -2.98
C THR A 489 -24.02 14.19 -2.78
N LYS A 490 -23.70 15.34 -3.38
CA LYS A 490 -22.44 16.04 -3.14
C LYS A 490 -22.57 16.77 -1.80
N LEU A 491 -21.60 16.57 -0.90
CA LEU A 491 -21.49 17.34 0.35
C LEU A 491 -20.94 18.74 0.09
#